data_AF-A0A831UPP5-F1
#
_entry.id   AF-A0A831UPP5-F1
#
_cell.length_a   1.000
_cell.length_b   1.000
_cell.length_c   1.000
_cell.angle_alpha   90.00
_cell.angle_beta   90.00
_cell.angle_gamma   90.00
#
_symmetry.space_group_name_H-M   'P 1'
#
loop_
_entity.id
_entity.type
_entity.pdbx_description
1 polymer ?
#
loop_
_entity_poly.entity_id
_entity_poly.type
_entity_poly.pdbx_seq_one_letter_code
_entity_poly.pdbx_strand_id
1 'polypeptide(L)' 'MAQSEIFVMFDALCAKTEVFNHVPGGSNVLFLDGHVVFIKYPGRAPVTAAIATPDGAFLDFCENL' A
#
# COMPACT_ATOMS: atom_id res chain seq x y z
N MET A 1 19.86 -3.01 14.94
CA MET A 1 18.75 -3.78 15.56
C MET A 1 18.00 -4.48 14.44
N ALA A 2 17.48 -5.69 14.65
CA ALA A 2 16.69 -6.38 13.63
C ALA A 2 15.24 -5.86 13.69
N GLN A 3 14.70 -5.46 12.54
CA GLN A 3 13.35 -4.92 12.38
C GLN A 3 12.45 -6.02 11.79
N SER A 4 11.18 -6.08 12.18
CA SER A 4 10.23 -7.07 11.65
C SER A 4 9.96 -6.85 10.17
N GLU A 5 9.75 -7.92 9.41
CA GLU A 5 9.35 -7.87 7.99
C GLU A 5 7.85 -8.20 7.79
N ILE A 6 7.11 -8.47 8.88
CA ILE A 6 5.69 -8.80 8.83
C ILE A 6 4.85 -7.52 8.85
N PHE A 7 4.23 -7.19 7.72
CA PHE A 7 3.30 -6.06 7.60
C PHE A 7 1.92 -6.39 8.22
N VAL A 8 1.31 -5.37 8.83
CA VAL A 8 0.01 -5.45 9.50
C VAL A 8 -1.03 -4.59 8.77
N MET A 9 -0.65 -3.41 8.29
CA MET A 9 -1.54 -2.46 7.64
C MET A 9 -0.77 -1.63 6.61
N PHE A 10 -1.44 -1.23 5.53
CA PHE A 10 -0.92 -0.32 4.51
C PHE A 10 -2.06 0.54 3.94
N ASP A 11 -1.70 1.66 3.31
CA ASP A 11 -2.64 2.58 2.66
C ASP A 11 -3.26 1.92 1.40
N ALA A 12 -4.39 2.46 0.95
CA ALA A 12 -5.02 2.06 -0.31
C ALA A 12 -4.02 2.13 -1.48
N LEU A 13 -3.98 1.07 -2.30
CA LEU A 13 -3.03 0.89 -3.38
C LEU A 13 -3.74 0.65 -4.72
N CYS A 14 -3.46 1.50 -5.71
CA CYS A 14 -4.00 1.34 -7.06
C CYS A 14 -2.97 1.78 -8.11
N ALA A 15 -3.17 1.34 -9.36
CA ALA A 15 -2.40 1.85 -10.50
C ALA A 15 -2.78 3.30 -10.86
N LYS A 16 -3.92 3.80 -10.37
CA LYS A 16 -4.39 5.18 -10.58
C LYS A 16 -3.72 6.11 -9.57
N THR A 17 -3.12 7.20 -10.05
CA THR A 17 -2.39 8.15 -9.19
C THR A 17 -3.27 8.89 -8.19
N GLU A 18 -4.56 9.02 -8.48
CA GLU A 18 -5.57 9.72 -7.67
C GLU A 18 -5.92 9.02 -6.34
N VAL A 19 -5.64 7.72 -6.23
CA VAL A 19 -5.89 6.93 -5.01
C VAL A 19 -4.82 7.18 -3.94
N PHE A 20 -3.64 7.64 -4.33
CA PHE A 20 -2.54 7.85 -3.39
C PHE A 20 -2.74 9.12 -2.56
N ASN A 21 -2.49 9.00 -1.25
CA ASN A 21 -2.47 10.14 -0.33
C ASN A 21 -1.45 11.23 -0.72
N HIS A 22 -0.35 10.86 -1.41
CA HIS A 22 0.68 11.80 -1.88
C HIS A 22 1.39 11.29 -3.16
N VAL A 23 1.49 12.15 -4.18
CA VAL A 23 2.22 11.87 -5.44
C VAL A 23 3.75 12.06 -5.26
N PRO A 24 4.64 11.26 -5.91
CA PRO A 24 4.44 10.34 -7.03
C PRO A 24 3.98 8.92 -6.64
N GLY A 25 3.34 8.74 -5.48
CA GLY A 25 2.68 7.50 -5.07
C GLY A 25 3.54 6.59 -4.20
N GLY A 26 2.88 5.69 -3.49
CA GLY A 26 3.46 4.81 -2.48
C GLY A 26 2.52 4.64 -1.29
N SER A 27 2.94 3.85 -0.31
CA SER A 27 2.14 3.58 0.88
C SER A 27 3.01 3.62 2.11
N ASN A 28 2.45 4.16 3.19
CA ASN A 28 2.96 3.89 4.53
C ASN A 28 2.60 2.46 4.90
N VAL A 29 3.55 1.70 5.41
CA VAL A 29 3.35 0.31 5.82
C VAL A 29 3.71 0.16 7.29
N LEU A 30 2.74 -0.25 8.09
CA LEU A 30 2.90 -0.59 9.50
C LEU A 30 3.30 -2.06 9.64
N PHE A 31 4.31 -2.34 10.46
CA PHE A 31 4.82 -3.69 10.73
C PHE A 31 4.54 -4.14 12.16
N LEU A 32 4.73 -5.44 12.42
CA LEU A 32 4.34 -6.11 13.68
C LEU A 32 5.04 -5.55 14.93
N ASP A 33 6.25 -5.04 14.80
CA ASP A 33 7.02 -4.37 15.86
C ASP A 33 6.69 -2.86 15.99
N GLY A 34 5.66 -2.39 15.29
CA GLY A 34 5.10 -1.05 15.41
C GLY A 34 5.79 0.03 14.60
N HIS A 35 6.86 -0.30 13.85
CA HIS A 35 7.51 0.67 12.99
C HIS A 35 6.71 0.88 11.70
N VAL A 36 6.92 2.05 11.08
CA VAL A 36 6.33 2.41 9.79
C VAL A 36 7.44 2.73 8.80
N VAL A 37 7.30 2.23 7.57
CA VAL A 37 8.15 2.60 6.44
C VAL A 37 7.29 3.09 5.30
N PHE A 38 7.67 4.21 4.69
CA PHE A 38 7.11 4.60 3.39
C PHE A 38 7.78 3.80 2.28
N ILE A 39 6.98 3.07 1.50
CA ILE A 39 7.43 2.31 0.33
C ILE A 39 6.86 2.98 -0.91
N LYS A 40 7.74 3.48 -1.77
CA LYS A 40 7.35 4.07 -3.06
C LYS A 40 6.77 2.99 -3.99
N TYR A 41 5.67 3.30 -4.65
CA TYR A 41 5.06 2.41 -5.64
C TYR A 41 5.70 2.59 -7.03
N PRO A 42 5.98 1.51 -7.79
CA PRO A 42 5.99 0.11 -7.35
C PRO A 42 7.25 -0.22 -6.52
N GLY A 43 7.10 -1.08 -5.52
CA GLY A 43 8.16 -1.45 -4.60
C GLY A 43 8.06 -2.89 -4.10
N ARG A 44 8.56 -3.13 -2.87
CA ARG A 44 8.49 -4.44 -2.19
C ARG A 44 7.12 -4.69 -1.57
N ALA A 45 6.82 -5.94 -1.23
CA ALA A 45 5.57 -6.31 -0.56
C ALA A 45 5.33 -5.48 0.72
N PRO A 46 4.08 -5.03 0.99
CA PRO A 46 2.87 -5.26 0.19
C PRO A 46 2.69 -4.32 -1.03
N VAL A 47 3.55 -3.32 -1.22
CA VAL A 47 3.40 -2.23 -2.20
C VAL A 47 3.91 -2.62 -3.59
N THR A 48 3.41 -3.73 -4.13
CA THR A 48 3.80 -4.26 -5.45
C THR A 48 2.74 -3.94 -6.51
N ALA A 49 3.14 -3.96 -7.79
CA ALA A 49 2.19 -3.85 -8.89
C ALA A 49 1.12 -4.96 -8.88
N ALA A 50 1.46 -6.16 -8.40
CA ALA A 50 0.54 -7.29 -8.33
C ALA A 50 -0.57 -7.10 -7.29
N ILE A 51 -0.32 -6.35 -6.21
CA ILE A 51 -1.33 -6.04 -5.19
C ILE A 51 -2.19 -4.83 -5.60
N ALA A 52 -1.65 -3.89 -6.37
CA ALA A 52 -2.37 -2.70 -6.80
C ALA A 52 -3.61 -2.98 -7.67
N THR A 53 -3.62 -4.07 -8.44
CA THR A 53 -4.77 -4.45 -9.27
C THR A 53 -5.96 -4.95 -8.46
N PRO A 54 -5.83 -5.99 -7.60
CA PRO A 54 -6.96 -6.46 -6.79
C PRO A 54 -7.42 -5.43 -5.76
N ASP A 55 -6.50 -4.66 -5.16
CA ASP A 55 -6.86 -3.62 -4.19
C ASP A 55 -7.59 -2.44 -4.87
N GLY A 56 -7.10 -2.00 -6.03
CA GLY A 56 -7.81 -1.02 -6.86
C GLY A 56 -9.21 -1.46 -7.28
N ALA A 57 -9.40 -2.74 -7.65
CA ALA A 57 -10.72 -3.28 -7.99
C ALA A 57 -11.66 -3.33 -6.77
N PHE A 58 -11.13 -3.61 -5.59
CA PHE A 58 -11.90 -3.57 -4.34
C PHE A 58 -12.32 -2.14 -3.99
N LEU A 59 -11.43 -1.17 -4.15
CA LEU A 59 -11.74 0.25 -3.95
C LEU A 59 -12.86 0.72 -4.89
N ASP A 60 -12.73 0.43 -6.19
CA ASP A 60 -13.74 0.78 -7.19
C ASP A 60 -15.10 0.12 -6.85
N PHE A 61 -15.11 -1.13 -6.34
CA PHE A 61 -16.33 -1.78 -5.88
C PHE A 61 -16.95 -1.05 -4.68
N CYS A 62 -16.15 -0.71 -3.68
CA CYS A 62 -16.63 -0.03 -2.47
C CYS A 62 -17.18 1.38 -2.73
N GLU A 63 -16.67 2.09 -3.74
CA GLU A 63 -17.20 3.41 -4.14
C GLU A 63 -18.56 3.34 -4.82
N ASN A 64 -18.97 2.17 -5.33
CA ASN A 64 -20.23 1.96 -6.02
C ASN A 64 -21.30 1.25 -5.16
N LEU A 65 -21.05 1.08 -3.84
CA LEU A 65 -22.02 0.60 -2.85
C LEU A 65 -22.82 1.75 -2.24
#